data_AF-A0A0X3YCE3-F1
#
_entry.id   AF-A0A0X3YCE3-F1
#
_cell.length_a   1.000
_cell.length_b   1.000
_cell.length_c   1.000
_cell.angle_alpha   90.00
_cell.angle_beta   90.00
_cell.angle_gamma   90.00
#
_symmetry.space_group_name_H-M   'P 1'
#
loop_
_entity.id
_entity.type
_entity.pdbx_description
1 polymer ?
#
loop_
_entity_poly.entity_id
_entity_poly.type
_entity_poly.pdbx_seq_one_letter_code
_entity_poly.pdbx_strand_id
1 'polypeptide(L)'
;MKTKSLLLILVLVAFNGSATEMLCEKFRIFAQSSTLEQPVMFKLESDWGNMSISCIHNQLKSEKQFCAWLVQNSSKEFMGNTVAGLEQCLTGHQAVYSTFSYTQNSASYSATDLAMPDKNIEVSVNYLYGSDISKPFLSVVVSRISD
;
A
#
# COMPACT_ATOMS: atom_id res chain seq x y z
N MET A 1 -8.80 9.82 57.51
CA MET A 1 -8.09 9.30 56.31
C MET A 1 -9.14 8.90 55.28
N LYS A 2 -9.17 9.51 54.10
CA LYS A 2 -10.05 9.12 52.99
C LYS A 2 -9.17 8.83 51.78
N THR A 3 -9.03 7.56 51.43
CA THR A 3 -8.29 7.10 50.25
C THR A 3 -9.07 7.49 49.00
N LYS A 4 -8.51 8.44 48.23
CA LYS A 4 -8.99 8.78 46.89
C LYS A 4 -8.50 7.69 45.94
N SER A 5 -9.41 6.84 45.48
CA SER A 5 -9.12 5.86 44.43
C SER A 5 -9.08 6.60 43.09
N LEU A 6 -7.89 6.71 42.52
CA LEU A 6 -7.67 7.26 41.18
C LEU A 6 -8.08 6.20 40.14
N LEU A 7 -9.26 6.39 39.55
CA LEU A 7 -9.66 5.69 38.33
C LEU A 7 -8.79 6.20 37.18
N LEU A 8 -7.83 5.38 36.77
CA LEU A 8 -7.00 5.60 35.59
C LEU A 8 -7.86 5.26 34.36
N ILE A 9 -8.46 6.29 33.75
CA ILE A 9 -9.17 6.15 32.48
C ILE A 9 -8.11 6.05 31.38
N LEU A 10 -7.87 4.83 30.88
CA LEU A 10 -7.15 4.62 29.63
C LEU A 10 -7.99 5.19 28.49
N VAL A 11 -7.67 6.42 28.08
CA VAL A 11 -8.16 6.99 26.83
C VAL A 11 -7.40 6.29 25.70
N LEU A 12 -7.99 5.22 25.17
CA LEU A 12 -7.62 4.68 23.87
C LEU A 12 -8.01 5.72 22.82
N VAL A 13 -7.04 6.56 22.41
CA VAL A 13 -7.20 7.42 21.25
C VAL A 13 -7.19 6.51 20.02
N ALA A 14 -8.35 5.99 19.65
CA ALA A 14 -8.55 5.35 18.37
C ALA A 14 -8.44 6.43 17.29
N PHE A 15 -7.28 6.51 16.63
CA PHE A 15 -7.17 7.17 15.34
C PHE A 15 -8.02 6.37 14.35
N ASN A 16 -9.29 6.75 14.20
CA ASN A 16 -10.19 6.24 13.17
C ASN A 16 -9.87 6.93 11.84
N GLY A 17 -8.72 6.61 11.25
CA GLY A 17 -8.47 6.94 9.85
C GLY A 17 -9.31 6.03 8.96
N SER A 18 -9.73 6.51 7.78
CA SER A 18 -10.35 5.64 6.79
C SER A 18 -9.38 4.50 6.38
N ALA A 19 -9.90 3.38 5.88
CA ALA A 19 -9.05 2.27 5.41
C ALA A 19 -8.02 2.75 4.36
N THR A 20 -8.42 3.71 3.51
CA THR A 20 -7.55 4.37 2.54
C THR A 20 -6.48 5.24 3.20
N GLU A 21 -6.83 6.05 4.21
CA GLU A 21 -5.83 6.86 4.95
C GLU A 21 -4.79 5.99 5.65
N MET A 22 -5.23 4.89 6.26
CA MET A 22 -4.32 3.93 6.89
C MET A 22 -3.42 3.25 5.85
N LEU A 23 -3.97 2.87 4.69
CA LEU A 23 -3.20 2.33 3.57
C LEU A 23 -2.15 3.32 3.08
N CYS A 24 -2.51 4.59 2.87
CA CYS A 24 -1.58 5.62 2.41
C CYS A 24 -0.46 5.87 3.41
N GLU A 25 -0.77 5.91 4.70
CA GLU A 25 0.24 6.09 5.74
C GLU A 25 1.22 4.90 5.79
N LYS A 26 0.70 3.66 5.72
CA LYS A 26 1.54 2.46 5.69
C LYS A 26 2.40 2.41 4.43
N PHE A 27 1.82 2.75 3.29
CA PHE A 27 2.53 2.79 2.01
C PHE A 27 3.60 3.89 1.99
N ARG A 28 3.32 5.05 2.57
CA ARG A 28 4.30 6.14 2.73
C ARG A 28 5.52 5.69 3.55
N ILE A 29 5.31 5.04 4.70
CA ILE A 29 6.39 4.50 5.53
C ILE A 29 7.21 3.47 4.75
N PHE A 30 6.54 2.58 4.02
CA PHE A 30 7.18 1.61 3.13
C PHE A 30 8.04 2.31 2.06
N ALA A 31 7.47 3.25 1.30
CA ALA A 31 8.14 3.94 0.22
C ALA A 31 9.38 4.73 0.68
N GLN A 32 9.28 5.40 1.83
CA GLN A 32 10.38 6.18 2.41
C GLN A 32 11.58 5.33 2.85
N SER A 33 11.38 4.02 3.04
CA SER A 33 12.47 3.10 3.40
C SER A 33 13.36 2.70 2.22
N SER A 34 12.98 3.04 0.98
CA SER A 34 13.87 2.90 -0.18
C SER A 34 15.12 3.77 -0.04
N THR A 35 16.23 3.31 -0.59
CA THR A 35 17.46 4.08 -0.79
C THR A 35 17.88 4.02 -2.26
N LEU A 36 18.88 4.82 -2.65
CA LEU A 36 19.42 4.78 -4.03
C LEU A 36 19.95 3.39 -4.41
N GLU A 37 20.51 2.65 -3.45
CA GLU A 37 21.11 1.34 -3.68
C GLU A 37 20.16 0.18 -3.38
N GLN A 38 19.09 0.43 -2.62
CA GLN A 38 18.16 -0.58 -2.15
C GLN A 38 16.72 -0.11 -2.37
N PRO A 39 16.15 -0.36 -3.56
CA PRO A 39 14.72 -0.19 -3.78
C PRO A 39 13.94 -1.17 -2.88
N VAL A 40 12.69 -0.81 -2.58
CA VAL A 40 11.78 -1.69 -1.84
C VAL A 40 10.64 -2.14 -2.74
N MET A 41 10.16 -3.35 -2.51
CA MET A 41 9.09 -3.92 -3.33
C MET A 41 8.11 -4.74 -2.50
N PHE A 42 6.89 -4.86 -3.01
CA PHE A 42 5.95 -5.90 -2.60
C PHE A 42 5.17 -6.42 -3.82
N LYS A 43 4.76 -7.68 -3.78
CA LYS A 43 3.77 -8.23 -4.71
C LYS A 43 2.69 -8.96 -3.92
N LEU A 44 1.51 -8.37 -3.85
CA LEU A 44 0.32 -8.98 -3.27
C LEU A 44 -0.34 -9.85 -4.35
N GLU A 45 -0.58 -11.12 -4.03
CA GLU A 45 -1.25 -12.07 -4.90
C GLU A 45 -2.44 -12.65 -4.14
N SER A 46 -3.57 -12.83 -4.83
CA SER A 46 -4.64 -13.69 -4.33
C SER A 46 -4.71 -14.96 -5.17
N ASP A 47 -5.00 -16.09 -4.54
CA ASP A 47 -5.36 -17.32 -5.21
C ASP A 47 -6.81 -17.64 -4.87
N TRP A 48 -7.70 -17.44 -5.84
CA TRP A 48 -9.14 -17.60 -5.61
C TRP A 48 -9.57 -19.05 -5.53
N GLY A 49 -8.86 -19.94 -6.22
CA GLY A 49 -9.09 -21.38 -6.13
C GLY A 49 -8.77 -21.92 -4.73
N ASN A 50 -7.73 -21.38 -4.10
CA ASN A 50 -7.29 -21.77 -2.77
C ASN A 50 -7.75 -20.82 -1.64
N MET A 51 -8.50 -19.78 -1.99
CA MET A 51 -8.98 -18.73 -1.07
C MET A 51 -7.87 -18.12 -0.21
N SER A 52 -6.68 -17.95 -0.77
CA SER A 52 -5.51 -17.45 -0.05
C SER A 52 -5.05 -16.11 -0.59
N ILE A 53 -4.36 -15.36 0.27
CA ILE A 53 -3.68 -14.11 -0.08
C ILE A 53 -2.23 -14.25 0.40
N SER A 54 -1.29 -13.92 -0.47
CA SER A 54 0.14 -13.93 -0.16
C SER A 54 0.78 -12.62 -0.58
N CYS A 55 1.88 -12.27 0.09
CA CYS A 55 2.67 -11.09 -0.28
C CYS A 55 4.14 -11.49 -0.40
N ILE A 56 4.70 -11.28 -1.58
CA ILE A 56 6.09 -11.57 -1.93
C ILE A 56 6.91 -10.30 -1.70
N HIS A 57 8.11 -10.46 -1.13
CA HIS A 57 9.04 -9.38 -0.82
C HIS A 57 10.50 -9.89 -0.73
N ASN A 58 11.47 -8.98 -0.78
CA ASN A 58 12.92 -9.27 -0.76
C ASN A 58 13.52 -9.33 0.65
N GLN A 59 12.71 -9.79 1.62
CA GLN A 59 13.10 -9.99 3.02
C GLN A 59 13.54 -8.76 3.82
N LEU A 60 13.49 -7.55 3.26
CA LEU A 60 13.77 -6.32 3.99
C LEU A 60 12.72 -6.11 5.09
N LYS A 61 13.14 -5.51 6.21
CA LYS A 61 12.26 -5.35 7.37
C LYS A 61 11.03 -4.51 7.05
N SER A 62 11.18 -3.44 6.27
CA SER A 62 10.07 -2.58 5.84
C SER A 62 9.09 -3.33 4.94
N GLU A 63 9.58 -4.08 3.96
CA GLU A 63 8.75 -4.88 3.07
C GLU A 63 8.00 -5.98 3.84
N LYS A 64 8.67 -6.69 4.75
CA LYS A 64 8.05 -7.69 5.64
C LYS A 64 6.89 -7.11 6.44
N GLN A 65 7.11 -5.95 7.06
CA GLN A 65 6.11 -5.29 7.89
C GLN A 65 4.92 -4.82 7.05
N PHE A 66 5.19 -4.25 5.88
CA PHE A 66 4.15 -3.79 4.97
C PHE A 66 3.35 -4.98 4.39
N CYS A 67 4.02 -6.04 3.94
CA CYS A 67 3.38 -7.25 3.45
C CYS A 67 2.51 -7.93 4.52
N ALA A 68 3.00 -8.07 5.75
CA ALA A 68 2.22 -8.65 6.84
C ALA A 68 0.95 -7.84 7.11
N TRP A 69 1.06 -6.52 7.10
CA TRP A 69 -0.11 -5.64 7.24
C TRP A 69 -1.06 -5.76 6.05
N LEU A 70 -0.55 -5.75 4.81
CA LEU A 70 -1.36 -5.90 3.60
C LEU A 70 -2.16 -7.20 3.61
N VAL A 71 -1.53 -8.34 3.88
CA VAL A 71 -2.22 -9.65 3.90
C VAL A 71 -3.35 -9.66 4.94
N GLN A 72 -3.13 -9.08 6.11
CA GLN A 72 -4.16 -9.02 7.17
C GLN A 72 -5.31 -8.05 6.86
N ASN A 73 -5.07 -7.06 6.00
CA ASN A 73 -6.04 -6.01 5.66
C ASN A 73 -6.54 -6.13 4.21
N SER A 74 -6.24 -7.26 3.55
CA SER A 74 -6.73 -7.59 2.21
C SER A 74 -7.76 -8.72 2.28
N SER A 75 -8.63 -8.76 1.29
CA SER A 75 -9.72 -9.72 1.13
C SER A 75 -9.97 -9.94 -0.38
N LYS A 76 -10.77 -10.95 -0.75
CA LYS A 76 -11.07 -11.29 -2.14
C LYS A 76 -11.65 -10.12 -2.94
N GLU A 77 -12.54 -9.33 -2.34
CA GLU A 77 -13.14 -8.13 -2.95
C GLU A 77 -12.22 -6.91 -2.85
N PHE A 78 -11.18 -6.99 -2.03
CA PHE A 78 -10.34 -5.85 -1.69
C PHE A 78 -9.16 -5.68 -2.63
N MET A 79 -8.80 -6.63 -3.51
CA MET A 79 -7.68 -6.37 -4.44
C MET A 79 -7.96 -5.12 -5.31
N GLY A 80 -9.19 -4.97 -5.82
CA GLY A 80 -9.59 -3.74 -6.52
C GLY A 80 -9.57 -2.51 -5.61
N ASN A 81 -10.00 -2.64 -4.35
CA ASN A 81 -9.96 -1.55 -3.37
C ASN A 81 -8.52 -1.17 -2.96
N THR A 82 -7.60 -2.12 -2.88
CA THR A 82 -6.19 -1.91 -2.58
C THR A 82 -5.50 -1.22 -3.75
N VAL A 83 -5.81 -1.62 -4.99
CA VAL A 83 -5.34 -0.93 -6.20
C VAL A 83 -5.88 0.51 -6.21
N ALA A 84 -7.19 0.70 -6.11
CA ALA A 84 -7.81 2.02 -6.13
C ALA A 84 -7.33 2.91 -4.97
N GLY A 85 -7.14 2.32 -3.79
CA GLY A 85 -6.63 3.01 -2.61
C GLY A 85 -5.17 3.45 -2.80
N LEU A 86 -4.30 2.59 -3.35
CA LEU A 86 -2.91 2.96 -3.65
C LEU A 86 -2.84 4.02 -4.75
N GLU A 87 -3.65 3.92 -5.80
CA GLU A 87 -3.75 4.96 -6.83
C GLU A 87 -4.10 6.32 -6.20
N GLN A 88 -5.07 6.35 -5.28
CA GLN A 88 -5.42 7.57 -4.53
C GLN A 88 -4.26 8.10 -3.67
N CYS A 89 -3.48 7.20 -3.04
CA CYS A 89 -2.30 7.61 -2.27
C CYS A 89 -1.22 8.24 -3.16
N LEU A 90 -1.08 7.77 -4.39
CA LEU A 90 -0.05 8.20 -5.34
C LEU A 90 -0.38 9.55 -5.96
N THR A 91 -1.60 9.73 -6.47
CA THR A 91 -2.00 10.99 -7.14
C THR A 91 -2.31 12.12 -6.16
N GLY A 92 -2.49 11.81 -4.87
CA GLY A 92 -3.26 12.67 -3.98
C GLY A 92 -4.70 12.79 -4.48
N HIS A 93 -5.57 13.47 -3.74
CA HIS A 93 -6.98 13.65 -4.13
C HIS A 93 -7.19 14.41 -5.46
N GLN A 94 -6.12 14.82 -6.15
CA GLN A 94 -6.15 15.36 -7.50
C GLN A 94 -5.64 14.28 -8.45
N ALA A 95 -6.56 13.61 -9.15
CA ALA A 95 -6.23 12.65 -10.19
C ALA A 95 -5.37 13.32 -11.28
N VAL A 96 -4.05 13.18 -11.19
CA VAL A 96 -3.11 13.61 -12.23
C VAL A 96 -3.16 12.57 -13.33
N TYR A 97 -3.51 13.02 -14.53
CA TYR A 97 -3.54 12.26 -15.78
C TYR A 97 -2.12 11.77 -16.15
N SER A 98 -1.65 10.68 -15.55
CA SER A 98 -0.43 9.98 -16.00
C SER A 98 -0.82 8.86 -16.97
N THR A 99 -0.84 9.15 -18.27
CA THR A 99 -0.84 8.19 -19.40
C THR A 99 -1.32 6.76 -19.06
N PHE A 100 -2.56 6.65 -18.58
CA PHE A 100 -3.12 5.37 -18.17
C PHE A 100 -3.66 4.69 -19.41
N SER A 101 -2.97 3.65 -19.88
CA SER A 101 -3.58 2.68 -20.77
C SER A 101 -4.55 1.83 -19.95
N TYR A 102 -5.74 2.38 -19.69
CA TYR A 102 -6.81 1.69 -18.99
C TYR A 102 -7.33 0.53 -19.83
N THR A 103 -6.95 -0.68 -19.46
CA THR A 103 -7.95 -1.72 -19.33
C THR A 103 -8.26 -1.77 -17.84
N GLN A 104 -9.52 -1.60 -17.44
CA GLN A 104 -10.00 -1.41 -16.05
C GLN A 104 -9.49 -2.43 -14.99
N ASN A 105 -8.76 -3.44 -15.43
CA ASN A 105 -8.36 -4.65 -14.75
C ASN A 105 -6.84 -4.89 -14.81
N SER A 106 -6.07 -4.10 -15.56
CA SER A 106 -4.61 -4.18 -15.58
C SER A 106 -3.95 -2.88 -16.01
N ALA A 107 -2.85 -2.54 -15.35
CA ALA A 107 -2.00 -1.42 -15.73
C ALA A 107 -0.54 -1.68 -15.35
N SER A 108 0.37 -1.06 -16.08
CA SER A 108 1.77 -0.89 -15.69
C SER A 108 2.16 0.56 -15.90
N TYR A 109 2.62 1.25 -14.85
CA TYR A 109 3.02 2.65 -14.91
C TYR A 109 4.11 2.97 -13.89
N SER A 110 4.87 4.02 -14.15
CA SER A 110 5.79 4.66 -13.20
C SER A 110 5.31 6.09 -12.92
N ALA A 111 5.43 6.54 -11.68
CA ALA A 111 5.10 7.91 -11.28
C ALA A 111 6.19 8.50 -10.39
N THR A 112 6.55 9.76 -10.66
CA THR A 112 7.44 10.63 -9.87
C THR A 112 6.64 11.80 -9.30
N ASP A 113 7.18 12.57 -8.35
CA ASP A 113 6.50 13.75 -7.76
C ASP A 113 5.12 13.46 -7.16
N LEU A 114 5.01 12.30 -6.51
CA LEU A 114 3.79 11.84 -5.85
C LEU A 114 3.37 12.80 -4.73
N ALA A 115 2.13 12.70 -4.25
CA ALA A 115 1.66 13.39 -3.04
C ALA A 115 2.36 12.91 -1.74
N MET A 116 3.57 12.38 -1.88
CA MET A 116 4.49 12.00 -0.82
C MET A 116 5.48 13.14 -0.54
N PRO A 117 6.02 13.24 0.67
CA PRO A 117 6.91 14.35 1.04
C PRO A 117 8.25 14.39 0.27
N ASP A 118 8.61 13.31 -0.41
CA ASP A 118 9.94 13.05 -0.92
C ASP A 118 9.89 13.04 -2.45
N LYS A 119 10.42 14.08 -3.09
CA LYS A 119 10.34 14.29 -4.57
C LYS A 119 11.23 13.34 -5.36
N ASN A 120 12.14 12.63 -4.69
CA ASN A 120 13.19 11.84 -5.32
C ASN A 120 12.84 10.35 -5.32
N ILE A 121 11.55 10.04 -5.47
CA ILE A 121 11.04 8.67 -5.48
C ILE A 121 10.31 8.42 -6.81
N GLU A 122 10.64 7.31 -7.45
CA GLU A 122 9.88 6.71 -8.53
C GLU A 122 9.10 5.50 -7.99
N VAL A 123 7.80 5.44 -8.26
CA VAL A 123 6.97 4.28 -7.94
C VAL A 123 6.51 3.63 -9.23
N SER A 124 6.95 2.39 -9.45
CA SER A 124 6.47 1.53 -10.53
C SER A 124 5.38 0.60 -10.01
N VAL A 125 4.21 0.64 -10.63
CA VAL A 125 3.04 -0.18 -10.27
C VAL A 125 2.71 -1.10 -11.44
N ASN A 126 2.38 -2.35 -11.13
CA ASN A 126 1.86 -3.32 -12.09
C ASN A 126 0.75 -4.14 -11.42
N TYR A 127 -0.44 -4.21 -12.02
CA TYR A 127 -1.53 -5.00 -11.46
C TYR A 127 -2.33 -5.74 -12.53
N LEU A 128 -3.00 -6.80 -12.09
CA LEU A 128 -4.01 -7.54 -12.84
C LEU A 128 -5.08 -8.01 -11.85
N TYR A 129 -6.34 -7.64 -12.05
CA TYR A 129 -7.47 -8.13 -11.25
C TYR A 129 -8.76 -8.18 -12.07
N GLY A 130 -9.79 -8.88 -11.59
CA GLY A 130 -11.08 -8.97 -12.27
C GLY A 130 -11.71 -10.35 -12.09
N SER A 131 -13.04 -10.47 -12.16
CA SER A 131 -13.81 -11.66 -11.77
C SER A 131 -13.40 -12.96 -12.47
N ASP A 132 -12.74 -12.88 -13.62
CA ASP A 132 -12.30 -14.03 -14.41
C ASP A 132 -10.79 -14.33 -14.24
N ILE A 133 -10.08 -13.56 -13.43
CA ILE A 133 -8.65 -13.73 -13.16
C ILE A 133 -8.46 -14.64 -11.95
N SER A 134 -8.03 -15.87 -12.17
CA SER A 134 -7.84 -16.86 -11.10
C SER A 134 -6.79 -16.45 -10.05
N LYS A 135 -5.81 -15.66 -10.46
CA LYS A 135 -4.69 -15.19 -9.63
C LYS A 135 -4.43 -13.69 -9.82
N PRO A 136 -5.27 -12.81 -9.27
CA PRO A 136 -5.04 -11.39 -9.39
C PRO A 136 -3.82 -10.98 -8.56
N PHE A 137 -3.13 -9.94 -8.99
CA PHE A 137 -1.96 -9.42 -8.31
C PHE A 137 -1.86 -7.90 -8.38
N LEU A 138 -1.11 -7.36 -7.44
CA LEU A 138 -0.62 -5.99 -7.40
C LEU A 138 0.85 -6.05 -7.01
N SER A 139 1.71 -5.51 -7.86
CA SER A 139 3.15 -5.39 -7.65
C SER A 139 3.52 -3.93 -7.64
N VAL A 140 4.33 -3.53 -6.66
CA VAL A 140 4.87 -2.18 -6.58
C VAL A 140 6.36 -2.25 -6.27
N VAL A 141 7.12 -1.42 -6.98
CA VAL A 141 8.54 -1.17 -6.73
C VAL A 141 8.70 0.31 -6.47
N VAL A 142 9.44 0.64 -5.42
CA VAL A 142 9.77 2.01 -5.05
C VAL A 142 11.28 2.18 -5.09
N SER A 143 11.73 3.07 -5.96
CA SER A 143 13.15 3.37 -6.17
C SER A 143 13.42 4.84 -5.85
N ARG A 144 14.62 5.15 -5.35
CA ARG A 144 15.07 6.54 -5.28
C ARG A 144 15.76 6.93 -6.59
N ILE A 145 15.48 8.14 -7.04
CA ILE A 145 16.19 8.78 -8.15
C ILE A 145 17.23 9.75 -7.57
N SER A 146 18.40 9.84 -8.20
CA SER A 146 19.40 10.86 -7.86
C SER A 146 18.98 12.19 -8.48
N ASP A 147 19.13 13.27 -7.71
CA ASP A 147 19.02 14.66 -8.21
C ASP A 147 20.04 14.97 -9.31
#